data_AF-A0A7H8J2N9-F1
#
_entry.id   AF-A0A7H8J2N9-F1
#
_cell.length_a   1.000
_cell.length_b   1.000
_cell.length_c   1.000
_cell.angle_alpha   90.00
_cell.angle_beta   90.00
_cell.angle_gamma   90.00
#
_symmetry.space_group_name_H-M   'P 1'
#
loop_
_entity.id
_entity.type
_entity.pdbx_description
1 polymer ?
#
loop_
_entity_poly.entity_id
_entity_poly.type
_entity_poly.pdbx_seq_one_letter_code
_entity_poly.pdbx_strand_id
1 'polypeptide(L)'
;MTPAAVLTGRPAAAKGSHWAQRSACHTTNADDFFEPGPAAQARAREICLTCPVRVACLTDRAAGGIAETEGMVGGLDEAQRRVLKVAELIGERPDLERAEQLLSPSWRYRLHKLRNGGHAPRRMAEILTGEGLTVDAITVRVALWWVGGSGKALARRASRDRRPLWQRLRDDHADEIRRLRGSGARHIDVAEYLGVHVGTSTRAVQSLEVAA
;
A
#
# COMPACT_ATOMS: atom_id res chain seq x y z
N MET A 1 31.94 -25.38 19.82
CA MET A 1 30.47 -25.47 19.71
C MET A 1 29.89 -24.49 20.71
N THR A 2 29.59 -23.27 20.26
CA THR A 2 29.10 -22.17 21.09
C THR A 2 27.57 -22.20 21.07
N PRO A 3 26.85 -22.12 22.20
CA PRO A 3 25.39 -22.14 22.15
C PRO A 3 24.89 -20.79 21.61
N ALA A 4 23.89 -20.88 20.73
CA ALA A 4 23.16 -19.73 20.21
C ALA A 4 22.36 -19.08 21.34
N ALA A 5 22.63 -17.80 21.59
CA ALA A 5 21.81 -16.99 22.48
C ALA A 5 20.43 -16.79 21.85
N VAL A 6 19.40 -17.32 22.51
CA VAL A 6 18.00 -17.02 22.24
C VAL A 6 17.77 -15.54 22.52
N LEU A 7 17.41 -14.77 21.49
CA LEU A 7 17.00 -13.36 21.63
C LEU A 7 15.56 -13.29 22.16
N THR A 8 15.37 -13.55 23.46
CA THR A 8 14.16 -13.13 24.18
C THR A 8 14.34 -11.68 24.63
N GLY A 9 14.03 -10.75 23.72
CA GLY A 9 14.09 -9.33 24.02
C GLY A 9 13.24 -8.53 23.04
N ARG A 10 11.94 -8.39 23.37
CA ARG A 10 11.00 -7.47 22.72
C ARG A 10 11.65 -6.08 22.66
N PRO A 11 11.90 -5.45 21.49
CA PRO A 11 12.42 -4.10 21.49
C PRO A 11 11.43 -3.20 22.21
N ALA A 12 11.88 -2.57 23.29
CA ALA A 12 11.10 -1.60 24.04
C ALA A 12 10.58 -0.55 23.07
N ALA A 13 9.26 -0.40 23.00
CA ALA A 13 8.60 0.62 22.20
C ALA A 13 9.28 1.97 22.46
N ALA A 14 9.85 2.55 21.41
CA ALA A 14 10.42 3.89 21.45
C ALA A 14 9.43 4.83 22.16
N LYS A 15 9.95 5.61 23.12
CA LYS A 15 9.25 6.54 24.03
C LYS A 15 7.94 7.04 23.41
N GLY A 16 6.84 6.51 23.95
CA GLY A 16 5.51 6.60 23.37
C GLY A 16 5.14 8.03 23.01
N SER A 17 5.06 8.27 21.72
CA SER A 17 4.29 9.38 21.17
C SER A 17 2.93 9.39 21.87
N HIS A 18 2.49 10.53 22.38
CA HIS A 18 1.29 10.68 23.22
C HIS A 18 0.03 10.05 22.60
N TRP A 19 0.02 9.87 21.28
CA TRP A 19 -1.06 9.19 20.56
C TRP A 19 -1.10 7.67 20.81
N ALA A 20 0.03 7.00 21.08
CA ALA A 20 0.10 5.54 21.19
C ALA A 20 -0.77 4.97 22.32
N GLN A 21 -0.93 5.73 23.42
CA GLN A 21 -1.82 5.37 24.53
C GLN A 21 -3.31 5.36 24.14
N ARG A 22 -3.67 6.04 23.05
CA ARG A 22 -5.03 6.08 22.50
C ARG A 22 -5.25 5.07 21.36
N SER A 23 -4.27 4.21 21.08
CA SER A 23 -4.40 3.20 20.03
C SER A 23 -5.36 2.09 20.44
N ALA A 24 -6.24 1.68 19.51
CA ALA A 24 -7.20 0.60 19.76
C ALA A 24 -6.50 -0.75 20.04
N CYS A 25 -5.29 -0.94 19.50
CA CYS A 25 -4.48 -2.15 19.74
C CYS A 25 -3.67 -2.09 21.05
N HIS A 26 -3.72 -1.00 21.82
CA HIS A 26 -2.94 -0.88 23.06
C HIS A 26 -3.27 -1.97 24.10
N THR A 27 -4.50 -2.49 24.10
CA THR A 27 -4.98 -3.51 25.05
C THR A 27 -5.12 -4.90 24.43
N THR A 28 -4.71 -5.09 23.17
CA THR A 28 -4.79 -6.38 22.47
C THR A 28 -3.46 -7.14 22.57
N ASN A 29 -3.45 -8.43 22.22
CA ASN A 29 -2.19 -9.16 22.12
C ASN A 29 -1.37 -8.60 20.95
N ALA A 30 -0.09 -8.31 21.19
CA ALA A 30 0.80 -7.78 20.14
C ALA A 30 1.01 -8.82 19.03
N ASP A 31 1.09 -10.10 19.37
CA ASP A 31 1.38 -11.19 18.41
C ASP A 31 0.32 -11.30 17.30
N ASP A 32 -0.92 -10.90 17.57
CA ASP A 32 -2.02 -10.90 16.60
C ASP A 32 -1.72 -10.01 15.38
N PHE A 33 -0.84 -9.02 15.53
CA PHE A 33 -0.44 -8.10 14.46
C PHE A 33 0.73 -8.62 13.62
N PHE A 34 1.38 -9.70 14.06
CA PHE A 34 2.51 -10.34 13.38
C PHE A 34 2.15 -11.72 12.81
N GLU A 35 0.98 -12.26 13.17
CA GLU A 35 0.50 -13.55 12.67
C GLU A 35 0.39 -13.52 11.12
N PRO A 36 1.05 -14.46 10.42
CA PRO A 36 1.05 -14.48 8.98
C PRO A 36 -0.29 -14.94 8.42
N GLY A 37 -0.57 -14.50 7.19
CA GLY A 37 -1.67 -15.00 6.38
C GLY A 37 -2.91 -14.10 6.34
N PRO A 38 -3.76 -14.27 5.30
CA PRO A 38 -4.79 -13.28 4.99
C PRO A 38 -5.85 -13.08 6.07
N ALA A 39 -6.23 -14.16 6.76
CA ALA A 39 -7.25 -14.10 7.81
C ALA A 39 -6.76 -13.33 9.04
N ALA A 40 -5.54 -13.59 9.49
CA ALA A 40 -4.92 -12.87 10.60
C ALA A 40 -4.71 -11.39 10.27
N GLN A 41 -4.17 -11.11 9.09
CA GLN A 41 -4.02 -9.74 8.60
C GLN A 41 -5.35 -9.00 8.47
N ALA A 42 -6.44 -9.69 8.10
CA ALA A 42 -7.76 -9.08 8.08
C ALA A 42 -8.24 -8.70 9.49
N ARG A 43 -8.09 -9.58 10.48
CA ARG A 43 -8.43 -9.30 11.89
C ARG A 43 -7.64 -8.11 12.44
N ALA A 44 -6.31 -8.09 12.25
CA ALA A 44 -5.46 -6.97 12.69
C ALA A 44 -5.87 -5.65 12.03
N ARG A 45 -6.26 -5.70 10.75
CA ARG A 45 -6.72 -4.55 9.98
C ARG A 45 -8.05 -4.01 10.48
N GLU A 46 -8.98 -4.86 10.90
CA GLU A 46 -10.26 -4.45 11.49
C GLU A 46 -10.06 -3.61 12.75
N ILE A 47 -9.10 -4.00 13.61
CA ILE A 47 -8.72 -3.21 14.79
C ILE A 47 -8.14 -1.86 14.38
N CYS A 48 -7.26 -1.84 13.37
CA CYS A 48 -6.71 -0.60 12.85
C CYS A 48 -7.78 0.30 12.21
N LEU A 49 -8.82 -0.27 11.60
CA LEU A 49 -9.90 0.48 10.93
C LEU A 49 -10.76 1.28 11.91
N THR A 50 -10.85 0.86 13.17
CA THR A 50 -11.56 1.59 14.24
C THR A 50 -10.63 2.48 15.09
N CYS A 51 -9.32 2.41 14.87
CA CYS A 51 -8.32 3.10 15.68
C CYS A 51 -8.28 4.62 15.39
N PRO A 52 -8.48 5.50 16.41
CA PRO A 52 -8.54 6.95 16.22
C PRO A 52 -7.18 7.60 15.94
N VAL A 53 -6.09 6.84 16.05
CA VAL A 53 -4.71 7.30 15.84
C VAL A 53 -4.06 6.59 14.66
N ARG A 54 -4.85 6.00 13.75
CA ARG A 54 -4.35 5.26 12.59
C ARG A 54 -3.44 6.11 11.71
N VAL A 55 -3.82 7.35 11.40
CA VAL A 55 -2.99 8.30 10.63
C VAL A 55 -1.69 8.58 11.36
N ALA A 56 -1.75 8.98 12.64
CA ALA A 56 -0.56 9.26 13.43
C ALA A 56 0.38 8.04 13.52
N CYS A 57 -0.18 6.84 13.69
CA CYS A 57 0.55 5.59 13.71
C CYS A 57 1.27 5.30 12.39
N LEU A 58 0.58 5.45 11.26
CA LEU A 58 1.18 5.23 9.95
C LEU A 58 2.25 6.28 9.64
N THR A 59 1.99 7.56 9.94
CA THR A 59 2.95 8.65 9.70
C THR A 59 4.22 8.49 10.53
N ASP A 60 4.09 8.26 11.84
CA ASP A 60 5.23 8.17 12.76
C ASP A 60 6.12 6.96 12.41
N ARG A 61 5.52 5.81 12.11
CA ARG A 61 6.26 4.59 11.75
C ARG A 61 6.77 4.59 10.31
N ALA A 62 6.08 5.23 9.37
CA ALA A 62 6.58 5.41 8.00
C ALA A 62 7.73 6.43 7.92
N ALA A 63 7.70 7.49 8.74
CA ALA A 63 8.74 8.52 8.78
C ALA A 63 10.01 8.07 9.51
N GLY A 64 9.90 7.14 10.47
CA GLY A 64 11.02 6.68 11.30
C GLY A 64 12.13 5.88 10.59
N GLY A 65 12.06 5.69 9.26
CA GLY A 65 13.10 4.99 8.51
C GLY A 65 13.22 3.49 8.82
N ILE A 66 12.28 2.92 9.60
CA ILE A 66 12.26 1.51 9.96
C ILE A 66 11.50 0.77 8.87
N ALA A 67 12.19 0.57 7.75
CA ALA A 67 11.68 -0.18 6.59
C ALA A 67 11.32 -1.66 6.91
N GLU A 68 11.48 -2.13 8.15
CA GLU A 68 11.37 -3.55 8.51
C GLU A 68 10.78 -3.78 9.91
N THR A 69 9.66 -3.14 10.25
CA THR A 69 8.81 -3.77 11.28
C THR A 69 7.95 -4.80 10.58
N GLU A 70 8.10 -6.07 10.93
CA GLU A 70 7.16 -7.12 10.54
C GLU A 70 5.73 -6.75 10.98
N GLY A 71 4.72 -7.36 10.36
CA GLY A 71 3.33 -7.22 10.80
C GLY A 71 2.60 -5.95 10.36
N MET A 72 1.45 -5.72 10.98
CA MET A 72 0.48 -4.66 10.65
C MET A 72 0.77 -3.35 11.40
N VAL A 73 0.89 -2.25 10.66
CA VAL A 73 1.16 -0.91 11.19
C VAL A 73 0.22 0.08 10.52
N GLY A 74 -0.53 0.85 11.33
CA GLY A 74 -1.47 1.84 10.79
C GLY A 74 -2.51 1.25 9.82
N GLY A 75 -2.84 -0.03 9.97
CA GLY A 75 -3.74 -0.76 9.08
C GLY A 75 -3.14 -1.18 7.73
N LEU A 76 -1.83 -1.06 7.55
CA LEU A 76 -1.09 -1.54 6.38
C LEU A 76 -0.17 -2.69 6.77
N ASP A 77 -0.03 -3.68 5.89
CA ASP A 77 0.98 -4.72 6.01
C ASP A 77 2.33 -4.27 5.44
N GLU A 78 3.34 -5.12 5.60
CA GLU A 78 4.72 -4.87 5.16
C GLU A 78 4.82 -4.60 3.65
N ALA A 79 4.11 -5.37 2.83
CA ALA A 79 4.13 -5.21 1.38
C ALA A 79 3.48 -3.88 0.96
N GLN A 80 2.37 -3.50 1.58
CA GLN A 80 1.70 -2.22 1.35
C GLN A 80 2.57 -1.03 1.78
N ARG A 81 3.31 -1.14 2.89
CA ARG A 81 4.26 -0.10 3.32
C ARG A 81 5.45 0.03 2.37
N ARG A 82 5.97 -1.08 1.82
CA ARG A 82 7.01 -1.03 0.78
C ARG A 82 6.55 -0.25 -0.45
N VAL A 83 5.31 -0.42 -0.87
CA VAL A 83 4.75 0.39 -1.96
C VAL A 83 4.81 1.89 -1.65
N LEU A 84 4.45 2.31 -0.45
CA LEU A 84 4.54 3.73 -0.06
C LEU A 84 5.98 4.24 -0.13
N LYS A 85 6.95 3.40 0.26
CA LYS A 85 8.36 3.76 0.17
C LYS A 85 8.84 3.90 -1.27
N VAL A 86 8.40 3.01 -2.16
CA VAL A 86 8.72 3.08 -3.58
C VAL A 86 8.04 4.28 -4.25
N ALA A 87 6.80 4.60 -3.86
CA ALA A 87 6.06 5.77 -4.33
C ALA A 87 6.82 7.08 -3.97
N GLU A 88 7.44 7.15 -2.80
CA GLU A 88 8.24 8.30 -2.38
C GLU A 88 9.42 8.58 -3.33
N LEU A 89 10.03 7.55 -3.96
CA LEU A 89 11.13 7.72 -4.92
C LEU A 89 10.73 8.54 -6.15
N ILE A 90 9.44 8.56 -6.49
CA ILE A 90 8.88 9.29 -7.63
C ILE A 90 8.04 10.49 -7.19
N GLY A 91 8.24 10.95 -5.95
CA GLY A 91 7.61 12.13 -5.36
C GLY A 91 6.16 11.93 -4.93
N GLU A 92 5.63 10.72 -4.96
CA GLU A 92 4.26 10.44 -4.54
C GLU A 92 4.17 10.26 -3.03
N ARG A 93 3.25 10.98 -2.39
CA ARG A 93 3.02 10.93 -0.94
C ARG A 93 1.51 10.90 -0.69
N PRO A 94 0.98 9.87 -0.01
CA PRO A 94 -0.45 9.80 0.24
C PRO A 94 -0.89 10.89 1.24
N ASP A 95 -2.03 11.52 0.95
CA ASP A 95 -2.76 12.33 1.91
C ASP A 95 -3.60 11.40 2.79
N LEU A 96 -3.09 11.11 3.99
CA LEU A 96 -3.72 10.17 4.90
C LEU A 96 -5.07 10.67 5.45
N GLU A 97 -5.25 11.98 5.59
CA GLU A 97 -6.51 12.58 6.02
C GLU A 97 -7.59 12.40 4.94
N ARG A 98 -7.22 12.59 3.66
CA ARG A 98 -8.12 12.30 2.53
C ARG A 98 -8.42 10.82 2.40
N ALA A 99 -7.43 9.95 2.65
CA ALA A 99 -7.68 8.52 2.71
C ALA A 99 -8.70 8.17 3.81
N GLU A 100 -8.68 8.86 4.97
CA GLU A 100 -9.68 8.66 6.02
C GLU A 100 -11.06 9.18 5.60
N GLN A 101 -11.11 10.34 4.94
CA GLN A 101 -12.35 10.89 4.40
C GLN A 101 -13.03 9.92 3.42
N LEU A 102 -12.25 9.17 2.62
CA LEU A 102 -12.74 8.12 1.73
C LEU A 102 -13.41 6.94 2.45
N LEU A 103 -13.20 6.78 3.77
CA LEU A 103 -13.83 5.76 4.59
C LEU A 103 -15.21 6.16 5.14
N SER A 104 -15.60 7.44 5.01
CA SER A 104 -16.95 7.90 5.37
C SER A 104 -18.04 7.13 4.59
N PRO A 105 -19.28 7.00 5.10
CA PRO A 105 -20.29 6.13 4.49
C PRO A 105 -20.56 6.40 2.99
N SER A 106 -20.68 7.66 2.60
CA SER A 106 -20.93 8.07 1.21
C SER A 106 -19.76 7.73 0.29
N TRP A 107 -18.54 8.12 0.69
CA TRP A 107 -17.34 7.85 -0.10
C TRP A 107 -16.96 6.38 -0.11
N ARG A 108 -17.16 5.65 0.98
CA ARG A 108 -16.91 4.21 1.06
C ARG A 108 -17.82 3.44 0.10
N TYR A 109 -19.09 3.82 -0.01
CA TYR A 109 -20.00 3.26 -1.01
C TYR A 109 -19.51 3.56 -2.44
N ARG A 110 -19.08 4.80 -2.70
CA ARG A 110 -18.54 5.20 -4.01
C ARG A 110 -17.28 4.41 -4.36
N LEU A 111 -16.33 4.31 -3.44
CA LEU A 111 -15.08 3.56 -3.55
C LEU A 111 -15.37 2.08 -3.84
N HIS A 112 -16.33 1.49 -3.13
CA HIS A 112 -16.79 0.12 -3.37
C HIS A 112 -17.32 -0.08 -4.80
N LYS A 113 -18.18 0.83 -5.30
CA LYS A 113 -18.67 0.78 -6.69
C LYS A 113 -17.53 0.83 -7.69
N LEU A 114 -16.60 1.77 -7.51
CA LEU A 114 -15.46 1.95 -8.42
C LEU A 114 -14.55 0.73 -8.44
N ARG A 115 -14.21 0.19 -7.27
CA ARG A 115 -13.45 -1.05 -7.11
C ARG A 115 -14.13 -2.23 -7.79
N ASN A 116 -15.44 -2.39 -7.59
CA ASN A 116 -16.19 -3.49 -8.19
C ASN A 116 -16.34 -3.34 -9.70
N GLY A 117 -16.34 -2.10 -10.21
CA GLY A 117 -16.20 -1.78 -11.63
C GLY A 117 -14.85 -2.18 -12.23
N GLY A 118 -13.86 -2.53 -11.40
CA GLY A 118 -12.55 -2.99 -11.83
C GLY A 118 -11.61 -1.85 -12.22
N HIS A 119 -11.88 -0.62 -11.78
CA HIS A 119 -11.01 0.52 -12.05
C HIS A 119 -9.69 0.42 -11.28
N ALA A 120 -8.61 0.86 -11.93
CA ALA A 120 -7.32 1.12 -11.30
C ALA A 120 -7.40 2.31 -10.33
N PRO A 121 -6.60 2.36 -9.26
CA PRO A 121 -6.55 3.50 -8.34
C PRO A 121 -6.35 4.85 -9.02
N ARG A 122 -5.52 4.94 -10.06
CA ARG A 122 -5.35 6.16 -10.86
C ARG A 122 -6.65 6.62 -11.50
N ARG A 123 -7.38 5.71 -12.16
CA ARG A 123 -8.70 6.02 -12.74
C ARG A 123 -9.74 6.37 -11.68
N MET A 124 -9.67 5.73 -10.51
CA MET A 124 -10.55 6.05 -9.40
C MET A 124 -10.29 7.47 -8.87
N ALA A 125 -9.02 7.86 -8.72
CA ALA A 125 -8.63 9.21 -8.31
C ALA A 125 -9.12 10.28 -9.31
N GLU A 126 -9.00 10.03 -10.62
CA GLU A 126 -9.55 10.90 -11.67
C GLU A 126 -11.06 11.09 -11.52
N ILE A 127 -11.81 10.00 -11.31
CA ILE A 127 -13.27 10.05 -11.16
C ILE A 127 -13.67 10.80 -9.88
N LEU A 128 -13.03 10.49 -8.75
CA LEU A 128 -13.31 11.12 -7.45
C LEU A 128 -12.98 12.62 -7.47
N THR A 129 -11.89 13.01 -8.16
CA THR A 129 -11.54 14.41 -8.36
C THR A 129 -12.59 15.13 -9.21
N GLY A 130 -13.10 14.48 -10.27
CA GLY A 130 -14.23 14.99 -11.06
C GLY A 130 -15.53 15.11 -10.27
N GLU A 131 -15.67 14.37 -9.16
CA GLU A 131 -16.80 14.43 -8.22
C GLU A 131 -16.55 15.45 -7.07
N GLY A 132 -15.48 16.24 -7.14
CA GLY A 132 -15.18 17.31 -6.19
C GLY A 132 -14.30 16.91 -5.01
N LEU A 133 -13.78 15.68 -4.98
CA LEU A 133 -12.84 15.22 -3.96
C LEU A 133 -11.44 15.11 -4.55
N THR A 134 -10.60 16.13 -4.35
CA THR A 134 -9.20 16.12 -4.80
C THR A 134 -8.41 15.04 -4.07
N VAL A 135 -8.09 13.97 -4.79
CA VAL A 135 -7.30 12.82 -4.29
C VAL A 135 -6.38 12.31 -5.39
N ASP A 136 -5.22 11.80 -5.01
CA ASP A 136 -4.30 11.13 -5.91
C ASP A 136 -4.43 9.60 -5.85
N ALA A 137 -3.73 8.92 -6.76
CA ALA A 137 -3.79 7.47 -6.88
C ALA A 137 -3.26 6.76 -5.63
N ILE A 138 -2.16 7.22 -5.03
CA ILE A 138 -1.54 6.58 -3.87
C ILE A 138 -2.42 6.73 -2.61
N THR A 139 -3.11 7.86 -2.46
CA THR A 139 -4.13 8.11 -1.43
C THR A 139 -5.31 7.14 -1.58
N VAL A 140 -5.81 6.95 -2.80
CA VAL A 140 -6.86 5.95 -3.07
C VAL A 140 -6.39 4.54 -2.73
N ARG A 141 -5.12 4.19 -2.99
CA ARG A 141 -4.56 2.88 -2.63
C ARG A 141 -4.55 2.66 -1.12
N VAL A 142 -4.15 3.66 -0.34
CA VAL A 142 -4.22 3.60 1.14
C VAL A 142 -5.64 3.33 1.61
N ALA A 143 -6.63 4.10 1.12
CA ALA A 143 -8.03 3.89 1.47
C ALA A 143 -8.53 2.49 1.09
N LEU A 144 -8.15 1.99 -0.09
CA LEU A 144 -8.48 0.63 -0.54
C LEU A 144 -7.86 -0.43 0.37
N TRP A 145 -6.59 -0.27 0.75
CA TRP A 145 -5.92 -1.21 1.65
C TRP A 145 -6.59 -1.24 3.02
N TRP A 146 -6.94 -0.09 3.61
CA TRP A 146 -7.65 -0.04 4.89
C TRP A 146 -8.97 -0.81 4.90
N VAL A 147 -9.69 -0.85 3.77
CA VAL A 147 -10.91 -1.66 3.63
C VAL A 147 -10.68 -3.08 3.10
N GLY A 148 -9.44 -3.58 3.14
CA GLY A 148 -9.05 -4.92 2.72
C GLY A 148 -9.03 -5.14 1.20
N GLY A 149 -9.08 -4.07 0.41
CA GLY A 149 -8.88 -4.13 -1.04
C GLY A 149 -7.41 -4.36 -1.42
N SER A 150 -7.16 -4.84 -2.64
CA SER A 150 -5.79 -5.13 -3.09
C SER A 150 -4.94 -3.89 -3.39
N GLY A 151 -5.58 -2.76 -3.74
CA GLY A 151 -4.90 -1.53 -4.14
C GLY A 151 -3.87 -1.72 -5.27
N LYS A 152 -4.07 -2.73 -6.13
CA LYS A 152 -3.20 -2.98 -7.30
C LYS A 152 -3.32 -1.83 -8.29
N ALA A 153 -2.19 -1.41 -8.87
CA ALA A 153 -2.15 -0.28 -9.81
C ALA A 153 -2.93 -0.58 -11.11
N LEU A 154 -2.97 -1.86 -11.53
CA LEU A 154 -3.64 -2.29 -12.75
C LEU A 154 -5.15 -2.44 -12.60
N ALA A 155 -5.88 -2.00 -13.63
CA ALA A 155 -7.31 -2.23 -13.77
C ALA A 155 -7.61 -3.71 -14.07
N ARG A 156 -8.86 -4.13 -13.80
CA ARG A 156 -9.38 -5.42 -14.23
C ARG A 156 -9.27 -5.54 -15.74
N ARG A 157 -8.81 -6.70 -16.21
CA ARG A 157 -8.70 -7.01 -17.64
C ARG A 157 -10.07 -6.93 -18.30
N ALA A 158 -10.20 -6.10 -19.34
CA ALA A 158 -11.39 -6.08 -20.17
C ALA A 158 -11.51 -7.41 -20.95
N SER A 159 -12.72 -7.90 -21.18
CA SER A 159 -12.96 -9.18 -21.87
C SER A 159 -12.35 -9.26 -23.28
N ARG A 160 -12.28 -8.12 -23.97
CA ARG A 160 -11.71 -8.01 -25.32
C ARG A 160 -10.19 -7.83 -25.33
N ASP A 161 -9.57 -7.49 -24.20
CA ASP A 161 -8.12 -7.25 -24.15
C ASP A 161 -7.37 -8.58 -24.18
N ARG A 162 -6.67 -8.87 -25.28
CA ARG A 162 -5.89 -10.09 -25.47
C ARG A 162 -4.41 -9.94 -25.08
N ARG A 163 -3.95 -8.74 -24.73
CA ARG A 163 -2.55 -8.49 -24.37
C ARG A 163 -2.12 -9.32 -23.15
N PRO A 164 -0.92 -9.93 -23.15
CA PRO A 164 -0.36 -10.53 -21.95
C PRO A 164 -0.09 -9.46 -20.88
N LEU A 165 0.00 -9.88 -19.62
CA LEU A 165 0.09 -8.95 -18.48
C LEU A 165 1.29 -7.99 -18.57
N TRP A 166 2.46 -8.47 -19.00
CA TRP A 166 3.65 -7.63 -19.16
C TRP A 166 3.45 -6.54 -20.21
N GLN A 167 2.71 -6.84 -21.29
CA GLN A 167 2.41 -5.86 -22.33
C GLN A 167 1.41 -4.82 -21.83
N ARG A 168 0.41 -5.22 -21.04
CA ARG A 168 -0.50 -4.27 -20.38
C ARG A 168 0.25 -3.35 -19.41
N LEU A 169 1.16 -3.90 -18.60
CA LEU A 169 2.02 -3.10 -17.72
C LEU A 169 2.84 -2.09 -18.51
N ARG A 170 3.50 -2.55 -19.58
CA ARG A 170 4.29 -1.71 -20.46
C ARG A 170 3.46 -0.57 -21.06
N ASP A 171 2.32 -0.90 -21.66
CA ASP A 171 1.51 0.05 -22.41
C ASP A 171 0.74 1.00 -21.49
N ASP A 172 0.14 0.48 -20.40
CA ASP A 172 -0.78 1.24 -19.55
C ASP A 172 -0.04 2.00 -18.42
N HIS A 173 1.20 1.62 -18.08
CA HIS A 173 2.00 2.21 -16.99
C HIS A 173 3.42 2.63 -17.41
N ALA A 174 3.67 2.89 -18.69
CA ALA A 174 5.00 3.24 -19.21
C ALA A 174 5.66 4.40 -18.45
N ASP A 175 4.91 5.47 -18.18
CA ASP A 175 5.45 6.68 -17.55
C ASP A 175 5.80 6.45 -16.07
N GLU A 176 4.98 5.69 -15.34
CA GLU A 176 5.29 5.30 -13.95
C GLU A 176 6.53 4.41 -13.91
N ILE A 177 6.65 3.44 -14.83
CA ILE A 177 7.83 2.58 -14.92
C ILE A 177 9.09 3.41 -15.22
N ARG A 178 9.03 4.33 -16.19
CA ARG A 178 10.17 5.20 -16.52
C ARG A 178 10.56 6.10 -15.35
N ARG A 179 9.60 6.72 -14.67
CA ARG A 179 9.85 7.54 -13.47
C ARG A 179 10.54 6.71 -12.38
N LEU A 180 10.01 5.54 -12.06
CA LEU A 180 10.59 4.65 -11.04
C LEU A 180 12.02 4.25 -11.38
N ARG A 181 12.25 3.78 -12.60
CA ARG A 181 13.58 3.38 -13.08
C ARG A 181 14.54 4.56 -13.12
N GLY A 182 14.08 5.74 -13.55
CA GLY A 182 14.84 6.99 -13.55
C GLY A 182 15.24 7.47 -12.16
N SER A 183 14.43 7.17 -11.14
CA SER A 183 14.74 7.41 -9.72
C SER A 183 15.62 6.32 -9.08
N GLY A 184 16.13 5.36 -9.85
CA GLY A 184 16.98 4.28 -9.36
C GLY A 184 16.25 3.07 -8.77
N ALA A 185 14.92 2.98 -8.87
CA ALA A 185 14.17 1.83 -8.38
C ALA A 185 14.55 0.56 -9.15
N ARG A 186 14.76 -0.56 -8.45
CA ARG A 186 15.07 -1.88 -9.04
C ARG A 186 13.81 -2.50 -9.64
N HIS A 187 13.96 -3.57 -10.41
CA HIS A 187 12.82 -4.28 -11.02
C HIS A 187 11.84 -4.84 -9.98
N ILE A 188 12.35 -5.29 -8.83
CA ILE A 188 11.54 -5.74 -7.71
C ILE A 188 10.71 -4.59 -7.13
N ASP A 189 11.30 -3.40 -6.97
CA ASP A 189 10.62 -2.22 -6.44
C ASP A 189 9.47 -1.80 -7.39
N VAL A 190 9.70 -1.83 -8.71
CA VAL A 190 8.65 -1.61 -9.72
C VAL A 190 7.52 -2.65 -9.61
N ALA A 191 7.88 -3.92 -9.42
CA ALA A 191 6.92 -5.00 -9.29
C ALA A 191 6.04 -4.85 -8.05
N GLU A 192 6.66 -4.51 -6.91
CA GLU A 192 5.97 -4.21 -5.66
C GLU A 192 5.03 -3.02 -5.84
N TYR A 193 5.54 -1.90 -6.36
CA TYR A 193 4.73 -0.71 -6.59
C TYR A 193 3.50 -0.98 -7.47
N LEU A 194 3.64 -1.76 -8.53
CA LEU A 194 2.52 -2.10 -9.43
C LEU A 194 1.64 -3.24 -8.92
N GLY A 195 2.09 -3.99 -7.90
CA GLY A 195 1.38 -5.13 -7.32
C GLY A 195 1.36 -6.36 -8.24
N VAL A 196 2.48 -6.63 -8.91
CA VAL A 196 2.66 -7.72 -9.88
C VAL A 196 3.89 -8.58 -9.56
N HIS A 197 3.98 -9.76 -10.17
CA HIS A 197 5.16 -10.61 -10.02
C HIS A 197 6.39 -10.00 -10.68
N VAL A 198 7.57 -10.13 -10.05
CA VAL A 198 8.84 -9.52 -10.51
C VAL A 198 9.18 -9.90 -11.95
N GLY A 199 9.00 -11.16 -12.34
CA GLY A 199 9.26 -11.60 -13.72
C GLY A 199 8.37 -10.90 -14.76
N THR A 200 7.13 -10.56 -14.40
CA THR A 200 6.23 -9.80 -15.30
C THR A 200 6.68 -8.35 -15.44
N SER A 201 7.06 -7.72 -14.32
CA SER A 201 7.61 -6.36 -14.30
C SER A 201 8.91 -6.26 -15.10
N THR A 202 9.87 -7.17 -14.87
CA THR A 202 11.15 -7.22 -15.57
C THR A 202 10.97 -7.23 -17.08
N ARG A 203 10.07 -8.06 -17.60
CA ARG A 203 9.81 -8.14 -19.04
C ARG A 203 9.19 -6.84 -19.59
N ALA A 204 8.33 -6.18 -18.82
CA ALA A 204 7.75 -4.90 -19.21
C ALA A 204 8.82 -3.79 -19.24
N VAL A 205 9.66 -3.70 -18.21
CA VAL A 205 10.76 -2.75 -18.10
C VAL A 205 11.75 -2.91 -19.26
N GLN A 206 12.24 -4.13 -19.49
CA GLN A 206 13.18 -4.43 -20.58
C GLN A 206 12.59 -4.06 -21.95
N SER A 207 11.28 -4.28 -22.16
CA SER A 207 10.63 -3.89 -23.41
C SER A 207 10.54 -2.37 -23.61
N LEU A 208 10.55 -1.56 -22.55
CA LEU A 208 10.60 -0.10 -22.66
C LEU A 208 12.02 0.39 -22.92
N GLU A 209 13.02 -0.24 -22.30
CA GLU A 209 14.44 0.10 -22.45
C GLU A 209 14.94 -0.18 -23.87
N VAL A 210 14.46 -1.23 -24.53
CA VAL A 210 14.80 -1.55 -25.94
C VAL A 210 14.13 -0.61 -26.95
N ALA A 211 13.03 0.05 -26.55
CA ALA A 211 12.25 0.94 -27.43
C ALA A 211 12.61 2.43 -27.29
N ALA A 212 13.53 2.77 -26.39
CA ALA A 212 14.02 4.12 -26.13
C ALA A 212 15.35 4.37 -26.85
#